data_AF-A0A6A3FZM6-F1
#
_entry.id   AF-A0A6A3FZM6-F1
#
_cell.length_a   1.000
_cell.length_b   1.000
_cell.length_c   1.000
_cell.angle_alpha   90.00
_cell.angle_beta   90.00
_cell.angle_gamma   90.00
#
_symmetry.space_group_name_H-M   'P 1'
#
loop_
_entity.id
_entity.type
_entity.pdbx_description
1 polymer ?
#
loop_
_entity_poly.entity_id
_entity_poly.type
_entity_poly.pdbx_seq_one_letter_code
_entity_poly.pdbx_strand_id
1 'polypeptide(L)' 'MQPMTRLLTKDCEWEWTEVQEFAFERVKAALTTKQLLVYPNFALPFRLVTDTSKVGPGACLMQDQGRGW' A
#
# COMPACT_ATOMS: atom_id res chain seq x y z
N MET A 1 -14.22 -6.60 -2.22
CA MET A 1 -13.82 -5.37 -2.93
C MET A 1 -15.05 -4.49 -3.15
N GLN A 2 -15.63 -3.97 -2.08
CA GLN A 2 -16.65 -2.90 -1.97
C GLN A 2 -16.68 -2.58 -0.47
N PRO A 3 -16.74 -1.30 -0.07
CA PRO A 3 -17.61 -0.28 -0.64
C PRO A 3 -16.96 0.80 -1.54
N MET A 4 -15.65 1.06 -1.44
CA MET A 4 -15.03 2.18 -2.19
C MET A 4 -15.00 1.98 -3.72
N THR A 5 -14.77 0.76 -4.18
CA THR A 5 -14.68 0.42 -5.63
C THR A 5 -16.01 0.59 -6.36
N ARG A 6 -17.15 0.59 -5.65
CA ARG A 6 -18.48 0.82 -6.25
C ARG A 6 -18.59 2.24 -6.84
N LEU A 7 -18.00 3.22 -6.16
CA LEU A 7 -18.03 4.64 -6.57
C LEU A 7 -17.24 4.93 -7.85
N LEU A 8 -16.47 3.97 -8.36
CA LEU A 8 -15.70 4.10 -9.61
C LEU A 8 -16.47 3.61 -10.84
N THR A 9 -17.70 3.11 -10.67
CA THR A 9 -18.51 2.56 -11.77
C THR A 9 -19.32 3.66 -12.47
N LYS A 10 -19.40 3.61 -13.81
CA LYS A 10 -19.95 4.69 -14.66
C LYS A 10 -21.41 5.06 -14.35
N ASP A 11 -22.20 4.12 -13.86
CA ASP A 11 -23.65 4.28 -13.66
C ASP A 11 -24.03 4.28 -12.17
N CYS A 12 -23.06 4.43 -11.27
CA CYS A 12 -23.33 4.58 -9.85
C CYS A 12 -23.42 6.06 -9.50
N GLU A 13 -24.50 6.45 -8.81
CA GLU A 13 -24.53 7.75 -8.14
C GLU A 13 -23.39 7.81 -7.13
N TRP A 14 -22.68 8.93 -7.13
CA TRP A 14 -21.58 9.13 -6.21
C TRP A 14 -22.15 9.48 -4.83
N GLU A 15 -22.04 8.55 -3.89
CA GLU A 15 -22.47 8.73 -2.51
C GLU A 15 -21.31 8.43 -1.55
N TRP A 16 -21.03 9.35 -0.64
CA TRP A 16 -20.08 9.13 0.43
C TRP A 16 -20.83 9.07 1.75
N THR A 17 -21.09 7.84 2.21
CA THR A 17 -21.81 7.57 3.45
C THR A 17 -20.86 7.00 4.50
N GLU A 18 -21.39 6.70 5.68
CA GLU A 18 -20.64 6.05 6.77
C GLU A 18 -19.98 4.74 6.33
N VAL A 19 -20.56 4.02 5.38
CA VAL A 19 -20.01 2.74 4.89
C VAL A 19 -18.70 2.97 4.11
N GLN A 20 -18.64 4.00 3.26
CA GLN A 20 -17.42 4.34 2.52
C GLN A 20 -16.37 4.96 3.44
N GLU A 21 -16.77 5.84 4.36
CA GLU A 21 -15.84 6.42 5.34
C GLU A 21 -15.22 5.33 6.22
N PHE A 22 -16.02 4.41 6.74
CA PHE A 22 -15.53 3.30 7.55
C PHE A 22 -14.53 2.43 6.79
N ALA A 23 -14.79 2.13 5.52
CA ALA A 23 -13.85 1.38 4.70
C ALA A 23 -12.55 2.16 4.43
N PHE A 24 -12.66 3.47 4.19
CA PHE A 24 -11.51 4.34 3.97
C PHE A 24 -10.64 4.45 5.23
N GLU A 25 -11.25 4.61 6.40
CA GLU A 25 -10.57 4.61 7.70
C GLU A 25 -9.88 3.28 7.99
N ARG A 26 -10.51 2.15 7.66
CA ARG A 26 -9.85 0.84 7.81
C ARG A 26 -8.62 0.69 6.92
N VAL A 27 -8.67 1.20 5.68
CA VAL A 27 -7.51 1.19 4.79
C VAL A 27 -6.42 2.12 5.31
N LYS A 28 -6.77 3.34 5.76
CA LYS A 28 -5.84 4.26 6.41
C LYS A 28 -5.16 3.58 7.61
N ALA A 29 -5.93 3.00 8.52
CA ALA A 29 -5.42 2.29 9.68
C ALA A 29 -4.52 1.11 9.28
N ALA A 30 -4.88 0.30 8.29
CA ALA A 30 -4.06 -0.81 7.84
C ALA A 30 -2.70 -0.35 7.25
N LEU A 31 -2.68 0.79 6.56
CA LEU A 31 -1.45 1.36 5.99
C LEU A 31 -0.60 2.10 7.02
N THR A 32 -1.21 2.73 8.02
CA THR A 32 -0.51 3.51 9.06
C THR A 32 -0.10 2.67 10.26
N THR A 33 -0.77 1.54 10.50
CA THR A 33 -0.37 0.56 11.52
C THR A 33 0.90 -0.12 11.03
N LYS A 34 2.02 0.49 11.40
CA LYS A 34 3.39 0.12 11.05
C LYS A 34 3.57 -1.40 11.00
N GLN A 35 3.71 -1.95 9.79
CA GLN A 35 4.26 -3.28 9.63
C GLN A 35 5.69 -3.21 10.18
N LEU A 36 5.96 -3.89 11.30
CA LEU A 36 7.32 -4.03 11.81
C LEU A 36 8.20 -4.50 10.65
N LEU A 37 9.12 -3.64 10.22
CA LEU A 37 10.11 -4.03 9.22
C LEU A 37 10.88 -5.20 9.81
N VAL A 38 10.86 -6.31 9.10
CA VAL A 38 11.58 -7.52 9.48
C VAL A 38 13.07 -7.18 9.56
N TYR A 39 13.77 -7.77 10.53
CA TYR A 39 15.22 -7.59 10.64
C TYR A 39 15.92 -8.03 9.35
N PRO A 40 16.90 -7.26 8.86
CA PRO A 40 17.64 -7.62 7.67
C PRO A 40 18.49 -8.87 7.93
N ASN A 41 18.48 -9.79 6.97
CA ASN A 41 19.38 -10.93 6.93
C ASN A 41 20.53 -10.63 5.98
N PHE A 42 21.71 -10.29 6.50
CA PHE A 42 22.87 -9.93 5.67
C PHE A 42 23.45 -11.08 4.84
N ALA A 43 22.99 -12.32 5.04
CA ALA A 43 23.35 -13.45 4.18
C ALA A 43 22.52 -13.51 2.89
N LEU A 44 21.42 -12.74 2.78
CA LEU A 44 20.53 -12.72 1.63
C LEU A 44 20.70 -11.42 0.82
N PRO A 45 20.49 -11.45 -0.51
CA PRO A 45 20.63 -10.26 -1.34
C PRO A 45 19.56 -9.22 -1.01
N PHE A 46 19.95 -7.95 -1.07
CA PHE A 46 19.03 -6.82 -1.04
C PHE A 46 18.62 -6.42 -2.46
N ARG A 47 17.42 -5.86 -2.58
CA ARG A 47 16.94 -5.20 -3.79
C ARG A 47 16.59 -3.76 -3.46
N LEU A 48 17.21 -2.82 -4.17
CA LEU A 48 16.81 -1.43 -4.14
C LEU A 48 15.82 -1.18 -5.30
N VAL A 49 14.62 -0.77 -4.97
CA VAL A 49 13.61 -0.32 -5.94
C VAL A 49 13.58 1.20 -5.88
N THR A 50 13.79 1.86 -7.01
CA THR A 50 13.75 3.32 -7.10
C THR A 50 12.70 3.75 -8.10
N ASP A 51 12.08 4.89 -7.81
CA ASP A 51 11.22 5.61 -8.74
C ASP A 51 11.60 7.10 -8.70
N THR A 52 11.16 7.87 -9.68
CA THR A 52 11.41 9.30 -9.67
C THR A 52 10.16 10.04 -10.10
N SER A 53 9.81 11.06 -9.32
CA SER A 53 8.77 12.02 -9.66
C SER A 53 9.41 13.30 -10.19
N LYS A 54 8.58 14.22 -10.72
CA LYS A 54 9.05 15.56 -11.09
C LYS A 54 9.60 16.35 -9.89
N VAL A 55 9.24 15.98 -8.66
CA VAL A 55 9.66 16.65 -7.43
C VAL A 55 10.95 16.05 -6.86
N GLY A 56 11.19 14.76 -7.07
CA GLY A 56 12.39 14.08 -6.61
C GLY A 56 12.28 12.54 -6.63
N PRO A 57 13.39 11.85 -6.32
CA PRO A 57 13.48 10.39 -6.31
C PRO A 57 12.86 9.76 -5.06
N GLY A 58 12.21 8.62 -5.26
CA GLY A 58 11.78 7.68 -4.22
C GLY A 58 12.63 6.41 -4.25
N ALA A 59 12.80 5.77 -3.08
CA ALA A 59 13.52 4.52 -2.97
C ALA A 59 12.93 3.61 -1.87
N CYS A 60 12.91 2.31 -2.13
CA CYS A 60 12.51 1.27 -1.20
C CYS A 60 13.57 0.15 -1.18
N LEU A 61 14.08 -0.17 0.00
CA LEU A 61 15.00 -1.28 0.21
C LEU A 61 14.19 -2.53 0.60
N MET A 62 14.29 -3.58 -0.20
CA MET A 62 13.53 -4.82 -0.04
C MET A 62 14.47 -6.01 0.08
N GLN A 63 14.03 -7.06 0.77
CA GLN A 63 14.75 -8.32 0.87
C GLN A 63 13.75 -9.47 0.85
N ASP A 64 13.95 -10.40 -0.08
CA ASP A 64 13.26 -11.68 -0.04
C ASP A 64 13.86 -12.51 1.11
N GLN A 65 13.01 -12.99 2.00
CA GLN A 65 13.39 -13.83 3.14
C GLN A 65 13.59 -15.29 2.72
N GLY A 66 14.15 -15.52 1.52
CA GLY A 66 14.40 -16.83 0.94
C GLY A 66 13.14 -17.57 0.46
N ARG A 67 12.03 -16.86 0.21
CA ARG A 67 10.77 -17.46 -0.28
C ARG A 67 10.60 -17.38 -1.80
N GLY A 68 11.53 -16.75 -2.49
CA GLY A 68 11.32 -16.33 -3.87
C GLY A 68 10.43 -15.10 -3.95
N TRP A 69 10.51 -14.41 -5.09
CA TRP A 69 9.65 -13.28 -5.41
C TRP A 69 8.36 -13.74 -6.08
#